data_AF-A0A961S5R5-F1
#
_entry.id   AF-A0A961S5R5-F1
#
_cell.length_a   1.000
_cell.length_b   1.000
_cell.length_c   1.000
_cell.angle_alpha   90.00
_cell.angle_beta   90.00
_cell.angle_gamma   90.00
#
_symmetry.space_group_name_H-M   'P 1'
#
loop_
_entity.id
_entity.type
_entity.pdbx_description
1 polymer ?
#
loop_
_entity_poly.entity_id
_entity_poly.type
_entity_poly.pdbx_seq_one_letter_code
_entity_poly.pdbx_strand_id
1 'polypeptide(L)'
;MAKINLHPTIDRDVKKGVAWAVHAFTTCGIVLGFLALVAVLKNDPVKAFMWLGLALFVDGIDGTLARKARVLEYTPNFDGRTLDNVIDFFTYVAVP
;
A
#
# COMPACT_ATOMS: atom_id res chain seq x y z
N MET A 1 -5.00 26.48 -13.06
CA MET A 1 -4.64 25.10 -13.44
C MET A 1 -5.37 24.74 -14.71
N ALA A 2 -4.66 24.50 -15.81
CA ALA A 2 -5.26 24.14 -17.09
C ALA A 2 -5.95 22.78 -16.97
N LYS A 3 -7.27 22.71 -17.24
CA LYS A 3 -7.98 21.44 -17.41
C LYS A 3 -7.55 20.87 -18.76
N ILE A 4 -6.60 19.94 -18.74
CA ILE A 4 -6.27 19.16 -19.93
C ILE A 4 -7.48 18.27 -20.21
N ASN A 5 -8.23 18.57 -21.26
CA ASN A 5 -9.35 17.75 -21.71
C ASN A 5 -8.80 16.54 -22.48
N LEU A 6 -8.47 15.48 -21.74
CA LEU A 6 -8.11 14.20 -22.32
C LEU A 6 -9.33 13.55 -23.01
N HIS A 7 -9.07 12.72 -24.02
CA HIS A 7 -10.09 11.85 -24.57
C HIS A 7 -10.63 10.90 -23.47
N PRO A 8 -11.96 10.64 -23.40
CA PRO A 8 -12.57 9.92 -22.28
C PRO A 8 -11.95 8.54 -21.97
N THR A 9 -11.48 7.83 -23.00
CA THR A 9 -10.79 6.54 -22.85
C THR A 9 -9.45 6.69 -22.14
N ILE A 10 -8.66 7.70 -22.52
CA ILE A 10 -7.35 7.98 -21.94
C ILE A 10 -7.49 8.41 -20.47
N ASP A 11 -8.50 9.22 -20.14
CA ASP A 11 -8.79 9.61 -18.75
C ASP A 11 -9.09 8.39 -17.86
N ARG A 12 -9.89 7.44 -18.38
CA ARG A 12 -10.18 6.18 -17.68
C ARG A 12 -8.93 5.32 -17.50
N ASP A 13 -8.09 5.18 -18.52
CA ASP A 13 -6.86 4.38 -18.45
C ASP A 13 -5.86 4.98 -17.45
N VAL A 14 -5.73 6.31 -17.41
CA VAL A 14 -4.91 7.02 -16.41
C VAL A 14 -5.43 6.75 -15.00
N LYS A 15 -6.73 6.88 -14.75
CA LYS A 15 -7.32 6.60 -13.43
C LYS A 15 -7.13 5.14 -13.01
N LYS A 16 -7.21 4.21 -13.95
CA LYS A 16 -6.89 2.80 -13.72
C LYS A 16 -5.42 2.59 -13.37
N GLY A 17 -4.50 3.27 -14.06
CA GLY A 17 -3.09 3.28 -13.71
C GLY A 17 -2.84 3.80 -12.29
N VAL A 18 -3.50 4.90 -11.91
CA VAL A 18 -3.42 5.46 -10.55
C VAL A 18 -3.96 4.46 -9.52
N ALA A 19 -5.09 3.80 -9.79
CA ALA A 19 -5.63 2.78 -8.89
C ALA A 19 -4.65 1.60 -8.67
N TRP A 20 -4.00 1.13 -9.73
CA TRP A 20 -2.95 0.11 -9.62
C TRP A 20 -1.72 0.61 -8.85
N ALA A 21 -1.34 1.87 -9.02
CA ALA A 21 -0.23 2.47 -8.27
C ALA A 21 -0.52 2.50 -6.76
N VAL A 22 -1.78 2.68 -6.36
CA VAL A 22 -2.18 2.58 -4.95
C VAL A 22 -2.00 1.16 -4.42
N HIS A 23 -2.43 0.13 -5.16
CA HIS A 23 -2.19 -1.26 -4.75
C HIS A 23 -0.70 -1.58 -4.64
N ALA A 24 0.11 -1.09 -5.60
CA ALA A 24 1.56 -1.22 -5.53
C ALA A 24 2.15 -0.52 -4.29
N PHE A 25 1.61 0.65 -3.91
CA PHE A 25 2.00 1.33 -2.68
C PHE A 25 1.68 0.50 -1.43
N THR A 26 0.48 -0.07 -1.32
CA THR A 26 0.12 -1.01 -0.25
C THR A 26 1.12 -2.17 -0.19
N THR A 27 1.47 -2.78 -1.32
CA THR A 27 2.44 -3.89 -1.34
C THR A 27 3.82 -3.51 -0.81
N CYS A 28 4.21 -2.23 -0.74
CA CYS A 28 5.47 -1.84 -0.11
C CYS A 28 5.49 -2.19 1.39
N GLY A 29 4.33 -2.26 2.05
CA GLY A 29 4.21 -2.64 3.46
C GLY A 29 4.81 -4.01 3.77
N ILE A 30 4.66 -5.01 2.87
CA ILE A 30 5.26 -6.34 3.09
C ILE A 30 6.78 -6.31 3.07
N VAL A 31 7.38 -5.44 2.24
CA VAL A 31 8.82 -5.26 2.16
C VAL A 31 9.34 -4.64 3.46
N LEU A 32 8.64 -3.64 3.97
CA LEU A 32 8.97 -3.01 5.25
C LEU A 32 8.82 -4.00 6.42
N GLY A 33 7.74 -4.79 6.45
CA GLY A 33 7.57 -5.87 7.42
C GLY A 33 8.69 -6.92 7.33
N PHE A 34 9.17 -7.23 6.13
CA PHE A 34 10.25 -8.20 5.96
C PHE A 34 11.59 -7.63 6.47
N LEU A 35 11.84 -6.34 6.24
CA LEU A 35 13.00 -5.66 6.82
C LEU A 35 12.93 -5.61 8.36
N ALA A 36 11.74 -5.44 8.92
CA ALA A 36 11.51 -5.54 10.36
C ALA A 36 11.85 -6.94 10.87
N LEU A 37 11.35 -8.00 10.22
CA LEU A 37 11.67 -9.39 10.55
C LEU A 37 13.18 -9.65 10.52
N VAL A 38 13.88 -9.17 9.48
CA VAL A 38 15.34 -9.27 9.38
C VAL A 38 16.04 -8.56 10.54
N ALA A 39 15.52 -7.43 11.01
CA ALA A 39 16.07 -6.72 12.15
C ALA A 39 15.85 -7.46 13.48
N VAL A 40 14.66 -8.06 13.67
CA VAL A 40 14.36 -8.94 14.81
C VAL A 40 15.34 -10.12 14.85
N LEU A 41 15.54 -10.81 13.73
CA LEU A 41 16.49 -11.93 13.61
C LEU A 41 17.95 -11.53 13.90
N LYS A 42 18.29 -10.24 13.74
CA LYS A 42 19.60 -9.67 14.05
C LYS A 42 19.71 -9.11 15.47
N ASN A 43 18.70 -9.28 16.31
CA ASN A 43 18.62 -8.70 17.66
C ASN A 43 18.78 -7.16 17.66
N ASP A 44 18.25 -6.49 16.63
CA ASP A 44 18.25 -5.02 16.52
C ASP A 44 16.82 -4.47 16.68
N PRO A 45 16.35 -4.29 17.94
CA PRO A 45 14.98 -3.88 18.19
C PRO A 45 14.70 -2.47 17.67
N VAL A 46 15.69 -1.56 17.68
CA VAL A 46 15.51 -0.19 17.19
C VAL A 46 15.17 -0.19 15.71
N LYS A 47 15.94 -0.92 14.89
CA LYS A 47 15.62 -1.04 13.45
C LYS A 47 14.31 -1.77 13.21
N ALA A 48 13.99 -2.80 13.99
CA ALA A 48 12.71 -3.49 13.88
C ALA A 48 11.53 -2.51 14.08
N PHE A 49 11.55 -1.73 15.15
CA PHE A 49 10.53 -0.70 15.41
C PHE A 49 10.51 0.39 14.34
N MET A 50 11.66 0.80 13.81
CA MET A 50 11.70 1.77 12.71
C MET A 50 11.00 1.24 11.46
N TRP A 51 11.28 -0.01 11.06
CA TRP A 51 10.65 -0.62 9.89
C TRP A 51 9.17 -0.88 10.10
N LEU A 52 8.76 -1.33 11.29
CA LEU A 52 7.35 -1.47 11.66
C LEU A 52 6.61 -0.12 11.67
N GLY A 53 7.24 0.93 12.20
CA GLY A 53 6.68 2.28 12.19
C GLY A 53 6.50 2.82 10.78
N LEU A 54 7.44 2.53 9.87
CA LEU A 54 7.30 2.87 8.45
C LEU A 54 6.19 2.04 7.77
N ALA A 55 6.04 0.75 8.11
CA ALA A 55 4.96 -0.08 7.58
C ALA A 55 3.59 0.44 8.02
N LEU A 56 3.44 0.79 9.30
CA LEU A 56 2.23 1.42 9.86
C LEU A 56 1.92 2.76 9.16
N PHE A 57 2.95 3.54 8.81
CA PHE A 57 2.75 4.78 8.08
C PHE A 57 2.21 4.55 6.66
N VAL A 58 2.66 3.49 5.98
CA VAL A 58 2.15 3.10 4.66
C VAL A 58 0.68 2.69 4.76
N ASP A 59 0.34 1.80 5.70
CA ASP A 59 -1.03 1.36 6.00
C ASP A 59 -1.98 2.55 6.28
N GLY A 60 -1.59 3.47 7.16
CA GLY A 60 -2.41 4.66 7.44
C GLY A 60 -2.69 5.57 6.23
N ILE A 61 -1.82 5.55 5.21
CA ILE A 61 -1.94 6.38 4.00
C ILE A 61 -2.73 5.65 2.91
N ASP A 62 -2.51 4.36 2.73
CA ASP A 62 -2.97 3.64 1.54
C ASP A 62 -4.50 3.60 1.41
N GLY A 63 -5.24 3.47 2.52
CA GLY A 63 -6.69 3.46 2.52
C GLY A 63 -7.26 4.83 2.12
N THR A 64 -6.58 5.91 2.50
CA THR A 64 -6.94 7.26 2.09
C THR A 64 -6.66 7.47 0.59
N LEU A 65 -5.54 6.96 0.09
CA LEU A 65 -5.23 6.99 -1.33
C LEU A 65 -6.21 6.13 -2.14
N ALA A 66 -6.58 4.96 -1.65
CA ALA A 66 -7.50 4.03 -2.30
C ALA A 66 -8.90 4.64 -2.49
N ARG A 67 -9.40 5.33 -1.46
CA ARG A 67 -10.66 6.09 -1.54
C ARG A 67 -10.58 7.22 -2.55
N LYS A 68 -9.49 8.00 -2.54
CA LYS A 68 -9.30 9.11 -3.50
C LYS A 68 -9.14 8.62 -4.95
N ALA A 69 -8.44 7.50 -5.15
CA ALA A 69 -8.22 6.89 -6.45
C ALA A 69 -9.42 6.08 -6.97
N ARG A 70 -10.47 5.88 -6.15
CA ARG A 70 -11.67 5.09 -6.51
C ARG A 70 -11.30 3.70 -7.03
N VAL A 71 -10.42 3.00 -6.30
CA VAL A 71 -9.90 1.68 -6.71
C VAL A 71 -10.99 0.65 -6.95
N LEU A 72 -12.13 0.73 -6.25
CA LEU A 72 -13.27 -0.16 -6.48
C LEU A 72 -13.94 0.05 -7.86
N GLU A 73 -13.84 1.26 -8.42
CA GLU A 73 -14.37 1.59 -9.75
C GLU A 73 -13.40 1.15 -10.86
N TYR A 74 -12.10 1.40 -10.67
CA TYR A 74 -11.11 1.21 -11.73
C TYR A 74 -10.38 -0.15 -11.70
N THR A 75 -10.32 -0.80 -10.55
CA THR A 75 -9.76 -2.15 -10.34
C THR A 75 -10.73 -3.04 -9.56
N PRO A 76 -11.95 -3.29 -10.07
CA PRO A 76 -12.99 -4.03 -9.34
C PRO A 76 -12.65 -5.50 -9.11
N ASN A 77 -11.74 -6.06 -9.92
CA ASN A 77 -11.33 -7.46 -9.84
C ASN A 77 -10.18 -7.71 -8.84
N PHE A 78 -9.75 -6.68 -8.10
CA PHE A 78 -8.66 -6.78 -7.14
C PHE A 78 -9.12 -6.31 -5.77
N ASP A 79 -9.04 -7.19 -4.78
CA ASP A 79 -9.41 -6.88 -3.40
C ASP A 79 -8.20 -6.32 -2.63
N GLY A 80 -8.07 -5.00 -2.66
CA GLY A 80 -7.05 -4.29 -1.90
C GLY A 80 -7.18 -4.47 -0.39
N ARG A 81 -8.38 -4.75 0.15
CA ARG A 81 -8.56 -4.94 1.60
C ARG A 81 -8.02 -6.29 2.04
N THR A 82 -8.18 -7.33 1.22
CA THR A 82 -7.56 -8.63 1.51
C THR A 82 -6.04 -8.51 1.48
N LEU A 83 -5.48 -7.80 0.50
CA LEU A 83 -4.04 -7.54 0.44
C LEU A 83 -3.55 -6.83 1.72
N ASP A 84 -4.24 -5.79 2.14
CA ASP A 84 -3.93 -5.00 3.34
C ASP A 84 -3.97 -5.87 4.61
N ASN A 85 -5.05 -6.63 4.81
CA ASN A 85 -5.18 -7.57 5.94
C ASN A 85 -4.03 -8.61 6.01
N VAL A 86 -3.52 -9.06 4.87
CA VAL A 86 -2.38 -10.00 4.82
C VAL A 86 -1.10 -9.32 5.29
N ILE A 87 -0.90 -8.07 4.89
CA ILE A 87 0.26 -7.27 5.30
C ILE A 87 0.18 -6.95 6.79
N ASP A 88 -0.99 -6.54 7.28
CA ASP A 88 -1.26 -6.27 8.70
C ASP A 88 -1.02 -7.50 9.57
N PHE A 89 -1.53 -8.66 9.14
CA PHE A 89 -1.27 -9.90 9.86
C PHE A 89 0.23 -10.17 9.95
N PHE A 90 0.96 -9.96 8.84
CA PHE A 90 2.39 -10.16 8.84
C PHE A 90 3.11 -9.18 9.79
N THR A 91 2.81 -7.88 9.73
CA THR A 91 3.50 -6.84 10.52
C THR A 91 3.12 -6.85 12.00
N TYR A 92 1.86 -7.14 12.34
CA TYR A 92 1.38 -7.10 13.73
C TYR A 92 1.43 -8.45 14.44
N VAL A 93 1.33 -9.57 13.71
CA VAL A 93 1.26 -10.91 14.33
C VAL A 93 2.50 -11.73 14.05
N ALA A 94 3.03 -11.73 12.82
CA ALA A 94 4.14 -12.61 12.46
C ALA A 94 5.53 -12.03 12.79
N VAL A 95 5.73 -10.72 12.60
CA VAL A 95 7.02 -10.04 12.86
C VAL A 95 7.43 -9.85 14.33
N PRO A 96 6.55 -9.49 15.29
CA PRO A 96 6.96 -8.91 16.57
C PRO A 96 8.07 -9.66 17.31
#